data_AF-A0A9P7KC64-F1
#
_entry.id   AF-A0A9P7KC64-F1
#
_cell.length_a   1.000
_cell.length_b   1.000
_cell.length_c   1.000
_cell.angle_alpha   90.00
_cell.angle_beta   90.00
_cell.angle_gamma   90.00
#
_symmetry.space_group_name_H-M   'P 1'
#
loop_
_entity.id
_entity.type
_entity.pdbx_description
1 polymer ?
#
loop_
_entity_poly.entity_id
_entity_poly.type
_entity_poly.pdbx_seq_one_letter_code
_entity_poly.pdbx_strand_id
1 'polypeptide(L)'
;MIGDFDLEALVDLEQTFYETGYEDGFAHGRIHGLIEGRALGRAKGFEMWEELGFYEGFALMWLPIYEKQGRGDDRTMNHTQRLLELIAQFPRINPSETDETDIPKLFRQIRSRYKALCSTLGARPSLRYSDRSQDRDETADATVADAAPDVRPTEKNVWKVEKGSGAAPRAVNGHSFDF
;
A
#
# COMPACT_ATOMS: atom_id res chain seq x y z
N MET A 1 50.99 -50.04 -0.45
CA MET A 1 49.90 -50.39 -1.38
C MET A 1 49.15 -49.09 -1.62
N ILE A 2 49.50 -48.39 -2.70
CA ILE A 2 48.86 -47.13 -3.08
C ILE A 2 47.44 -47.55 -3.47
N GLY A 3 46.45 -47.07 -2.71
CA GLY A 3 45.05 -47.40 -2.94
C GLY A 3 44.69 -47.09 -4.39
N ASP A 4 43.98 -48.02 -5.02
CA ASP A 4 43.53 -47.92 -6.40
C ASP A 4 42.84 -46.57 -6.59
N PHE A 5 43.47 -45.68 -7.36
CA PHE A 5 42.97 -44.34 -7.59
C PHE A 5 41.93 -44.44 -8.70
N ASP A 6 40.66 -44.36 -8.31
CA ASP A 6 39.54 -44.49 -9.24
C ASP A 6 39.41 -43.23 -10.11
N LEU A 7 39.96 -43.30 -11.32
CA LEU A 7 39.91 -42.23 -12.32
C LEU A 7 38.49 -41.97 -12.84
N GLU A 8 37.58 -42.93 -12.70
CA GLU A 8 36.17 -42.76 -13.10
C GLU A 8 35.46 -41.74 -12.19
N ALA A 9 35.79 -41.71 -10.89
CA ALA A 9 35.27 -40.71 -9.96
C ALA A 9 35.71 -39.27 -10.30
N LEU A 10 36.80 -39.10 -11.06
CA LEU A 10 37.25 -37.78 -11.53
C LEU A 10 36.43 -37.29 -12.74
N VAL A 11 35.89 -38.21 -13.54
CA VAL A 11 35.04 -37.89 -14.70
C VAL A 11 33.69 -37.32 -14.23
N ASP A 12 33.10 -37.90 -13.19
CA ASP A 12 31.81 -37.47 -12.63
C ASP A 12 31.94 -36.37 -11.56
N LEU A 13 33.16 -35.90 -11.30
CA LEU A 13 33.45 -34.95 -10.23
C LEU A 13 32.72 -33.62 -10.43
N GLU A 14 32.69 -33.09 -11.65
CA GLU A 14 31.98 -31.86 -11.99
C GLU A 14 30.48 -31.99 -11.74
N GLN A 15 29.89 -33.10 -12.22
CA GLN A 15 28.47 -33.38 -12.06
C GLN A 15 28.10 -33.52 -10.57
N THR A 16 28.94 -34.21 -9.78
CA THR A 16 28.74 -34.39 -8.34
C THR A 16 28.76 -33.04 -7.60
N PHE A 17 29.72 -32.16 -7.91
CA PHE A 17 29.78 -30.83 -7.31
C PHE A 17 28.61 -29.93 -7.76
N TYR A 18 28.19 -30.05 -9.01
CA TYR A 18 27.02 -29.34 -9.53
C TYR A 18 25.74 -29.77 -8.81
N GLU A 19 25.48 -31.08 -8.72
CA GLU A 19 24.31 -31.62 -8.03
C GLU A 19 24.32 -31.25 -6.55
N THR A 20 25.46 -31.39 -5.88
CA THR A 20 25.60 -31.01 -4.46
C THR A 20 25.32 -29.51 -4.25
N GLY A 21 25.90 -28.64 -5.10
CA GLY A 21 25.69 -27.20 -5.02
C GLY A 21 24.26 -26.78 -5.38
N TYR A 22 23.63 -27.47 -6.34
CA TYR A 22 22.24 -27.26 -6.72
C TYR A 22 21.30 -27.67 -5.60
N GLU A 23 21.47 -28.84 -5.01
CA GLU A 23 20.64 -29.33 -3.90
C GLU A 23 20.72 -28.41 -2.68
N ASP A 24 21.94 -27.98 -2.31
CA ASP A 24 22.15 -27.05 -1.20
C ASP A 24 21.53 -25.67 -1.50
N GLY A 25 21.81 -25.12 -2.69
CA GLY A 25 21.26 -23.85 -3.13
C GLY A 25 19.73 -23.87 -3.24
N PHE A 26 19.15 -24.97 -3.72
CA PHE A 26 17.70 -25.15 -3.81
C PHE A 26 17.07 -25.30 -2.43
N ALA A 27 17.66 -26.10 -1.53
CA ALA A 27 17.18 -26.26 -0.16
C ALA A 27 17.20 -24.92 0.58
N HIS A 28 18.29 -24.16 0.45
CA HIS A 28 18.44 -22.83 1.02
C HIS A 28 17.43 -21.85 0.41
N GLY A 29 17.35 -21.78 -0.92
CA GLY A 29 16.43 -20.92 -1.65
C GLY A 29 14.96 -21.20 -1.31
N ARG A 30 14.59 -22.46 -1.11
CA ARG A 30 13.25 -22.86 -0.67
C ARG A 30 12.90 -22.31 0.71
N ILE A 31 13.84 -22.37 1.66
CA ILE A 31 13.63 -21.85 3.02
C ILE A 31 13.51 -20.32 2.98
N HIS A 32 14.43 -19.65 2.29
CA HIS A 32 14.43 -18.19 2.17
C HIS A 32 13.18 -17.67 1.45
N GLY A 33 12.81 -18.30 0.33
CA GLY A 33 11.59 -17.96 -0.41
C GLY A 33 10.33 -18.11 0.43
N LEU A 34 10.25 -19.13 1.29
CA LEU A 34 9.11 -19.30 2.20
C LEU A 34 9.05 -18.20 3.27
N ILE A 35 10.19 -17.83 3.86
CA ILE A 35 10.27 -16.78 4.88
C ILE A 35 9.92 -15.42 4.28
N GLU A 36 10.52 -15.09 3.14
CA GLU A 36 10.29 -13.84 2.41
C GLU A 36 8.85 -13.75 1.93
N GLY A 37 8.32 -14.80 1.31
CA GLY A 37 6.93 -14.84 0.86
C GLY A 37 5.93 -14.61 2.00
N ARG A 38 6.18 -15.20 3.19
CA ARG A 38 5.35 -14.96 4.38
C ARG A 38 5.48 -13.53 4.90
N ALA A 39 6.68 -12.94 4.88
CA ALA A 39 6.88 -11.56 5.30
C ALA A 39 6.18 -10.59 4.34
N LEU A 40 6.35 -10.78 3.04
CA LEU A 40 5.73 -9.97 1.99
C LEU A 40 4.20 -10.07 2.03
N GLY A 41 3.66 -11.29 2.16
CA GLY A 41 2.22 -11.54 2.26
C GLY A 41 1.60 -10.83 3.47
N ARG A 42 2.26 -10.84 4.64
CA ARG A 42 1.80 -10.08 5.82
C ARG A 42 1.82 -8.57 5.58
N ALA A 43 2.90 -8.04 5.00
CA ALA A 43 3.03 -6.61 4.73
C ALA A 43 1.95 -6.12 3.76
N LYS A 44 1.73 -6.85 2.65
CA LYS A 44 0.70 -6.53 1.65
C LYS A 44 -0.72 -6.76 2.16
N GLY A 45 -0.93 -7.81 2.94
CA GLY A 45 -2.20 -8.05 3.61
C GLY A 45 -2.58 -6.89 4.54
N PHE A 46 -1.63 -6.40 5.34
CA PHE A 46 -1.86 -5.25 6.22
C PHE A 46 -2.20 -3.98 5.42
N GLU A 47 -1.44 -3.68 4.36
CA GLU A 47 -1.70 -2.54 3.47
C GLU A 47 -3.13 -2.57 2.90
N MET A 48 -3.60 -3.73 2.44
CA MET A 48 -4.97 -3.87 1.94
C MET A 48 -6.03 -3.74 3.04
N TRP A 49 -5.80 -4.36 4.21
CA TRP A 49 -6.76 -4.32 5.31
C TRP A 49 -6.85 -2.94 5.98
N GLU A 50 -5.78 -2.16 6.01
CA GLU A 50 -5.80 -0.77 6.45
C GLU A 50 -6.76 0.06 5.58
N GLU A 51 -6.68 -0.12 4.26
CA GLU A 51 -7.57 0.55 3.31
C GLU A 51 -9.03 0.08 3.45
N LEU A 52 -9.25 -1.24 3.57
CA LEU A 52 -10.58 -1.82 3.80
C LEU A 52 -11.22 -1.32 5.10
N GLY A 53 -10.45 -1.31 6.19
CA GLY A 53 -10.91 -0.84 7.50
C GLY A 53 -11.26 0.64 7.50
N PHE A 54 -10.52 1.46 6.73
CA PHE A 54 -10.89 2.86 6.51
C PHE A 54 -12.24 2.99 5.78
N TYR A 55 -12.47 2.21 4.72
CA TYR A 55 -13.74 2.21 3.99
C TYR A 55 -14.91 1.72 4.84
N GLU A 56 -14.69 0.68 5.64
CA GLU A 56 -15.67 0.14 6.59
C GLU A 56 -16.05 1.18 7.64
N GLY A 57 -15.05 1.79 8.30
CA GLY A 57 -15.27 2.84 9.29
C GLY A 57 -15.99 4.07 8.72
N PHE A 58 -15.64 4.47 7.49
CA PHE A 58 -16.32 5.54 6.79
C PHE A 58 -17.80 5.19 6.56
N ALA A 59 -18.10 4.00 6.02
CA ALA A 59 -19.46 3.53 5.79
C ALA A 59 -20.29 3.47 7.09
N LEU A 60 -19.74 2.88 8.14
CA LEU A 60 -20.39 2.74 9.45
C LEU A 60 -20.68 4.10 10.12
N MET A 61 -19.80 5.09 9.91
CA MET A 61 -20.01 6.44 10.46
C MET A 61 -21.18 7.16 9.78
N TRP A 62 -21.35 6.99 8.47
CA TRP A 62 -22.42 7.67 7.72
C TRP A 62 -23.81 7.07 7.94
N LEU A 63 -23.94 5.77 8.20
CA LEU A 63 -25.21 5.09 8.50
C LEU A 63 -26.09 5.83 9.54
N PRO A 64 -25.64 6.05 10.78
CA PRO A 64 -26.45 6.70 11.81
C PRO A 64 -26.68 8.20 11.56
N ILE A 65 -25.81 8.86 10.78
CA ILE A 65 -25.97 10.27 10.42
C ILE A 65 -27.15 10.43 9.47
N TYR A 66 -27.29 9.53 8.49
CA TYR A 66 -28.40 9.54 7.54
C TYR A 66 -29.72 9.13 8.18
N GLU A 67 -29.71 8.14 9.08
CA GLU A 67 -30.89 7.76 9.86
C GLU A 67 -31.46 8.94 10.67
N LYS A 68 -30.58 9.78 11.25
CA LYS A 68 -30.98 10.96 12.03
C LYS A 68 -31.41 12.15 11.19
N GLN A 69 -30.88 12.30 9.98
CA GLN A 69 -31.20 13.46 9.12
C GLN A 69 -32.59 13.35 8.47
N GLY A 70 -33.25 12.19 8.48
CA GLY A 70 -34.61 12.01 7.96
C GLY A 70 -34.77 12.30 6.47
N ARG A 71 -33.68 12.62 5.77
CA ARG A 71 -33.60 12.70 4.32
C ARG A 71 -33.29 11.29 3.83
N GLY A 72 -34.34 10.60 3.41
CA GLY A 72 -34.28 9.29 2.77
C GLY A 72 -33.53 9.34 1.45
N ASP A 73 -32.21 9.47 1.51
CA ASP A 73 -31.37 9.15 0.37
C ASP A 73 -31.14 7.63 0.37
N ASP A 74 -32.21 6.89 0.05
CA ASP A 74 -32.21 5.43 -0.09
C ASP A 74 -31.04 4.98 -0.95
N ARG A 75 -30.64 5.80 -1.93
CA ARG A 75 -29.50 5.54 -2.79
C ARG A 75 -28.18 5.48 -2.00
N THR A 76 -27.92 6.45 -1.13
CA THR A 76 -26.71 6.48 -0.31
C THR A 76 -26.70 5.35 0.73
N MET A 77 -27.85 5.04 1.35
CA MET A 77 -27.99 3.88 2.23
C MET A 77 -27.72 2.56 1.50
N ASN A 78 -28.31 2.37 0.31
CA ASN A 78 -28.06 1.19 -0.51
C ASN A 78 -26.58 1.07 -0.94
N HIS A 79 -25.93 2.18 -1.32
CA HIS A 79 -24.51 2.18 -1.64
C HIS A 79 -23.63 1.82 -0.43
N THR A 80 -23.99 2.32 0.76
CA THR A 80 -23.28 2.02 2.01
C THR A 80 -23.41 0.55 2.39
N GLN A 81 -24.63 0.00 2.36
CA GLN A 81 -24.88 -1.42 2.64
C GLN A 81 -24.15 -2.34 1.66
N ARG A 82 -24.20 -2.02 0.36
CA ARG A 82 -23.48 -2.79 -0.68
C ARG A 82 -21.96 -2.77 -0.47
N LEU A 83 -21.41 -1.64 -0.03
CA LEU A 83 -19.99 -1.52 0.28
C LEU A 83 -19.61 -2.42 1.46
N LEU A 84 -20.39 -2.40 2.54
CA LEU A 84 -20.18 -3.25 3.71
C LEU A 84 -20.30 -4.74 3.38
N GLU A 85 -21.28 -5.11 2.53
CA GLU A 85 -21.44 -6.49 2.06
C GLU A 85 -20.21 -7.00 1.31
N LEU A 86 -19.64 -6.19 0.42
CA LEU A 86 -18.41 -6.54 -0.31
C LEU A 86 -17.19 -6.64 0.61
N ILE A 87 -17.08 -5.76 1.61
CA ILE A 87 -16.00 -5.81 2.61
C ILE A 87 -16.14 -7.08 3.47
N ALA A 88 -17.36 -7.48 3.83
CA ALA A 88 -17.61 -8.69 4.61
C ALA A 88 -17.25 -9.99 3.85
N GLN A 89 -17.31 -9.97 2.52
CA GLN A 89 -16.85 -11.08 1.66
C GLN A 89 -15.32 -11.20 1.59
N PHE A 90 -14.58 -10.19 2.04
CA PHE A 90 -13.12 -10.20 1.96
C PHE A 90 -12.52 -11.22 2.96
N PRO A 91 -11.63 -12.12 2.51
CA PRO A 91 -11.13 -13.22 3.34
C PRO A 91 -10.33 -12.71 4.54
N ARG A 92 -10.75 -13.12 5.74
CA ARG A 92 -10.03 -12.82 7.00
C ARG A 92 -8.92 -13.82 7.32
N ILE A 93 -8.94 -14.97 6.66
CA ILE A 93 -7.96 -16.04 6.79
C ILE A 93 -7.32 -16.19 5.40
N ASN A 94 -6.01 -16.42 5.37
CA ASN A 94 -5.29 -16.60 4.12
C ASN A 94 -5.94 -17.75 3.31
N PRO A 95 -6.47 -17.49 2.10
CA PRO A 95 -7.08 -18.53 1.30
C PRO A 95 -6.06 -19.61 0.97
N SER A 96 -6.53 -20.85 0.97
CA SER A 96 -5.75 -22.01 0.54
C SER A 96 -5.63 -22.02 -0.99
N GLU A 97 -4.68 -22.78 -1.53
CA GLU A 97 -4.48 -22.91 -3.00
C GLU A 97 -5.74 -23.39 -3.75
N THR A 98 -6.70 -23.98 -3.03
CA THR A 98 -7.98 -24.47 -3.54
C THR A 98 -9.08 -23.42 -3.61
N ASP A 99 -8.90 -22.24 -3.01
CA ASP A 99 -9.92 -21.20 -3.01
C ASP A 99 -9.77 -20.31 -4.25
N GLU A 100 -10.72 -20.36 -5.19
CA GLU A 100 -10.75 -19.53 -6.42
C GLU A 100 -11.02 -18.02 -6.17
N THR A 101 -10.74 -17.53 -4.97
CA THR A 101 -11.07 -16.14 -4.60
C THR A 101 -10.10 -15.17 -5.27
N ASP A 102 -10.57 -14.46 -6.30
CA ASP A 102 -9.83 -13.37 -6.95
C ASP A 102 -9.81 -12.13 -6.05
N ILE A 103 -8.86 -12.13 -5.10
CA ILE A 103 -8.61 -11.03 -4.16
C ILE A 103 -8.43 -9.69 -4.91
N PRO A 104 -7.56 -9.57 -5.95
CA PRO A 104 -7.40 -8.32 -6.68
C PRO A 104 -8.68 -7.78 -7.29
N LYS A 105 -9.54 -8.64 -7.84
CA LYS A 105 -10.83 -8.22 -8.42
C LYS A 105 -11.80 -7.73 -7.35
N LEU A 106 -11.95 -8.45 -6.24
CA LEU A 106 -12.80 -8.03 -5.12
C LEU A 106 -12.33 -6.67 -4.57
N PHE A 107 -11.02 -6.49 -4.41
CA PHE A 107 -10.44 -5.25 -3.91
C PHE A 107 -10.69 -4.05 -4.84
N ARG A 108 -10.52 -4.22 -6.17
CA ARG A 108 -10.88 -3.18 -7.16
C ARG A 108 -12.38 -2.85 -7.11
N GLN A 109 -13.23 -3.86 -6.94
CA GLN A 109 -14.67 -3.67 -6.82
C GLN A 109 -15.02 -2.82 -5.60
N ILE A 110 -14.41 -3.09 -4.45
CA ILE A 110 -14.60 -2.32 -3.21
C ILE A 110 -14.16 -0.86 -3.41
N ARG A 111 -12.97 -0.61 -3.96
CA ARG A 111 -12.49 0.75 -4.29
C ARG A 111 -13.45 1.52 -5.18
N SER A 112 -14.00 0.88 -6.22
CA SER A 112 -14.96 1.51 -7.12
C SER A 112 -16.26 1.89 -6.41
N ARG A 113 -16.73 1.05 -5.49
CA ARG A 113 -17.95 1.29 -4.71
C ARG A 113 -17.75 2.38 -3.66
N TYR A 114 -16.60 2.42 -3.01
CA TYR A 114 -16.22 3.51 -2.12
C TYR A 114 -16.23 4.86 -2.87
N LYS A 115 -15.60 4.93 -4.05
CA LYS A 115 -15.63 6.16 -4.87
C LYS A 115 -17.04 6.58 -5.25
N ALA A 116 -17.90 5.63 -5.62
CA ALA A 116 -19.30 5.90 -5.92
C ALA A 116 -20.06 6.46 -4.70
N LEU A 117 -19.81 5.91 -3.50
CA LEU A 117 -20.37 6.41 -2.25
C LEU A 117 -19.88 7.84 -1.95
N CYS A 118 -18.59 8.12 -2.12
CA CYS A 118 -18.06 9.48 -1.98
C CYS A 118 -18.73 10.47 -2.94
N SER A 119 -19.00 10.06 -4.19
CA SER A 119 -19.70 10.89 -5.16
C SER A 119 -21.14 11.20 -4.75
N THR A 120 -21.87 10.26 -4.13
CA THR A 120 -23.24 10.53 -3.64
C THR A 120 -23.23 11.38 -2.38
N LEU A 121 -22.21 11.23 -1.53
CA LEU A 121 -22.02 12.02 -0.31
C LEU A 121 -21.48 13.44 -0.58
N GLY A 122 -21.00 13.73 -1.80
CA GLY A 122 -20.28 14.96 -2.10
C GLY A 122 -18.94 15.08 -1.34
N ALA A 123 -18.44 13.98 -0.79
CA ALA A 123 -17.19 13.93 -0.07
C ALA A 123 -16.02 13.65 -1.02
N ARG A 124 -14.87 14.30 -0.80
CA ARG A 124 -13.66 13.97 -1.55
C ARG A 124 -13.14 12.60 -1.09
N PRO A 125 -12.90 11.65 -2.00
CA PRO A 125 -12.22 10.40 -1.65
C PRO A 125 -10.81 10.75 -1.16
N SER A 126 -10.55 10.62 0.13
CA SER A 126 -9.24 10.82 0.72
C SER A 126 -8.87 9.54 1.44
N LEU A 127 -8.06 8.70 0.78
CA LEU A 127 -7.40 7.59 1.43
C LEU A 127 -6.02 8.08 1.86
N ARG A 128 -5.80 8.22 3.17
CA ARG A 128 -4.55 8.76 3.73
C ARG A 128 -3.31 7.90 3.40
N TYR A 129 -3.48 6.68 2.89
CA TYR A 129 -2.39 5.77 2.58
C TYR A 129 -2.02 5.70 1.07
N SER A 130 -2.97 5.89 0.14
CA SER A 130 -2.66 5.83 -1.31
C SER A 130 -1.67 6.90 -1.77
N ASP A 131 -1.66 8.05 -1.09
CA ASP A 131 -0.71 9.14 -1.34
C ASP A 131 0.75 8.68 -1.09
N ARG A 132 0.95 7.73 -0.15
CA ARG A 132 2.27 7.25 0.26
C ARG A 132 2.70 5.95 -0.44
N SER A 133 1.79 5.26 -1.12
CA SER A 133 2.13 4.07 -1.94
C SER A 133 2.38 4.43 -3.40
N GLN A 134 1.70 5.44 -3.97
CA GLN A 134 2.02 5.94 -5.32
C GLN A 134 3.43 6.51 -5.40
N ASP A 135 3.86 7.30 -4.42
CA ASP A 135 5.23 7.82 -4.34
C ASP A 135 6.29 6.71 -4.22
N ARG A 136 5.95 5.55 -3.63
CA ARG A 136 6.91 4.44 -3.46
C ARG A 136 7.05 3.58 -4.70
N ASP A 137 5.96 3.30 -5.42
CA ASP A 137 6.01 2.54 -6.68
C ASP A 137 6.75 3.33 -7.79
N GLU A 138 6.61 4.66 -7.86
CA GLU A 138 7.38 5.51 -8.80
C GLU A 138 8.89 5.52 -8.48
N THR A 139 9.27 5.49 -7.19
CA THR A 139 10.69 5.45 -6.80
C THR A 139 11.34 4.07 -6.92
N ALA A 140 10.56 2.98 -6.84
CA ALA A 140 11.10 1.62 -6.96
C ALA A 140 11.46 1.26 -8.41
N ASP A 141 10.67 1.70 -9.39
CA ASP A 141 10.93 1.49 -10.83
C ASP A 141 12.16 2.29 -11.32
N ALA A 142 12.54 3.35 -10.61
CA ALA A 142 13.71 4.17 -10.94
C ALA A 142 15.06 3.59 -10.46
N THR A 143 15.08 2.45 -9.74
CA THR A 143 16.31 1.96 -9.07
C THR A 143 17.05 0.82 -9.79
N VAL A 144 16.68 0.47 -11.03
CA VAL A 144 17.39 -0.56 -11.84
C VAL A 144 18.03 0.02 -13.12
N ALA A 145 18.52 1.26 -13.06
CA ALA A 145 19.33 1.83 -14.14
C ALA A 145 20.53 2.59 -13.57
N ASP A 146 21.64 1.86 -13.50
CA ASP A 146 23.05 2.25 -13.63
C ASP A 146 23.62 3.46 -12.84
N ALA A 147 24.93 3.36 -12.57
CA ALA A 147 25.69 4.19 -11.64
C ALA A 147 25.62 5.73 -11.87
N ALA A 148 25.46 6.46 -10.75
CA ALA A 148 25.85 7.83 -10.38
C ALA A 148 26.36 8.81 -11.49
N PRO A 149 25.95 10.10 -11.47
CA PRO A 149 26.36 10.97 -10.36
C PRO A 149 25.25 11.86 -9.76
N ASP A 150 25.46 12.14 -8.47
CA ASP A 150 24.86 13.12 -7.55
C ASP A 150 23.93 14.18 -8.19
N VAL A 151 22.62 13.94 -8.08
CA VAL A 151 21.59 14.98 -8.25
C VAL A 151 20.79 15.07 -6.96
N ARG A 152 21.03 16.16 -6.22
CA ARG A 152 20.25 16.54 -5.03
C ARG A 152 18.76 16.63 -5.39
N PRO A 153 17.85 15.98 -4.64
CA PRO A 153 16.42 16.06 -4.92
C PRO A 153 15.93 17.49 -4.68
N THR A 154 15.25 18.05 -5.68
CA THR A 154 14.67 19.39 -5.61
C THR A 154 13.49 19.39 -4.64
N GLU A 155 13.66 20.05 -3.49
CA GLU A 155 12.60 20.27 -2.52
C GLU A 155 11.46 21.05 -3.18
N LYS A 156 10.32 20.40 -3.38
CA LYS A 156 9.06 21.08 -3.72
C LYS A 156 8.63 21.89 -2.50
N ASN A 157 8.88 23.20 -2.55
CA ASN A 157 8.43 24.16 -1.54
C ASN A 157 6.90 24.14 -1.39
N VAL A 158 6.43 23.61 -0.25
CA VAL A 158 4.99 23.47 0.11
C VAL A 158 4.36 24.79 0.57
N TRP A 159 5.12 25.89 0.68
CA TRP A 159 4.59 27.17 1.14
C TRP A 159 4.92 28.29 0.15
N LYS A 160 3.93 28.74 -0.63
CA LYS A 160 3.98 30.05 -1.28
C LYS A 160 3.53 31.09 -0.27
N VAL A 161 4.49 31.79 0.34
CA VAL A 161 4.20 33.04 1.04
C VAL A 161 4.07 34.12 -0.02
N GLU A 162 2.87 34.68 -0.19
CA GLU A 162 2.67 35.81 -1.07
C GLU A 162 3.43 37.03 -0.52
N LYS A 163 4.34 37.58 -1.34
CA LYS A 163 4.88 38.91 -1.11
C LYS A 163 3.78 39.91 -1.44
N GLY A 164 3.04 40.34 -0.42
CA GLY A 164 2.18 41.51 -0.50
C GLY A 164 3.00 42.71 -0.97
N SER A 165 2.58 43.30 -2.08
CA SER A 165 3.10 44.54 -2.63
C SER A 165 3.11 45.64 -1.57
N GLY A 166 4.22 46.37 -1.48
CA GLY A 166 4.42 47.43 -0.50
C GLY A 166 3.33 48.51 -0.55
N ALA A 167 2.68 48.70 0.60
CA ALA A 167 2.10 49.97 1.00
C ALA A 167 2.30 50.10 2.52
N ALA A 168 2.99 51.17 2.93
CA ALA A 168 3.40 51.41 4.31
C ALA A 168 2.20 51.41 5.28
N PRO A 169 2.32 50.85 6.49
CA PRO A 169 1.28 51.00 7.49
C PRO A 169 1.25 52.44 8.00
N ARG A 170 0.09 53.07 7.82
CA ARG A 170 -0.27 54.40 8.30
C ARG A 170 -0.32 54.37 9.83
N ALA A 171 0.39 55.28 10.48
CA ALA A 171 0.41 55.41 11.94
C ALA A 171 -1.02 55.64 12.47
N VAL A 172 -1.44 54.82 13.42
CA VAL A 172 -2.64 55.07 14.23
C VAL A 172 -2.18 55.32 15.66
N ASN A 173 -2.65 56.47 16.15
CA ASN A 173 -2.28 57.17 17.36
C ASN A 173 -2.34 56.33 18.63
N GLY A 174 -1.50 56.76 19.58
CA GLY A 174 -1.31 56.16 20.88
C GLY A 174 -2.55 56.10 21.77
N HIS A 175 -2.59 55.03 22.54
CA HIS A 175 -3.04 55.08 23.92
C HIS A 175 -1.97 54.41 24.79
N SER A 176 -1.48 55.20 25.74
CA SER A 176 -0.50 54.88 26.77
C SER A 176 -1.06 53.94 27.84
N PHE A 177 -0.19 53.03 28.32
CA PHE A 177 0.07 52.54 29.70
C PHE A 177 -1.10 52.38 30.70
N ASP A 178 -1.15 51.35 31.56
CA ASP A 178 -0.23 51.16 32.69
C ASP A 178 -0.15 49.70 33.20
N PHE A 179 1.08 49.37 33.64
CA PHE A 179 1.61 48.30 34.54
C PHE A 179 1.08 46.86 34.47
#